data_AF-A0AAP9VWV9-F1
#
_entry.id   AF-A0AAP9VWV9-F1
#
_cell.length_a   1.000
_cell.length_b   1.000
_cell.length_c   1.000
_cell.angle_alpha   90.00
_cell.angle_beta   90.00
_cell.angle_gamma   90.00
#
_symmetry.space_group_name_H-M   'P 1'
#
loop_
_entity.id
_entity.type
_entity.pdbx_description
1 polymer ?
#
loop_
_entity_poly.entity_id
_entity_poly.type
_entity_poly.pdbx_seq_one_letter_code
_entity_poly.pdbx_strand_id
1 'polypeptide(L)'
;MTSKMLEEALSSAAAVEGQLQHLDPQLIEVAGRLNRQPPQVVMTVARGSSDHAASYFAYLTMQQLGFPVASLPMSVVTMQQAPLRVSGQAAFAFSQSGQSPDLVNSMRLLRKRGALSVAMVNAQDTPLEAASEFCLPLHAGAERSVAATKSFIATLSASARLIAHWKQDAQLLEAGLALPQGLREAAIQDWSPAVEALRDSQRLMVIGRGAGFAIAQEAALKLKETSAIQAEAFSSAEVRHGPMALIGDNYPLLVFAPRGAEQAGLISLAADMRQRGARVLLAAPDDIAERDLTLSRAEHPALDPILAIQSFYGMAASLAEARGMDPDQPRHLSKVTRTH
;
A
#
# COMPACT_ATOMS: atom_id res chain seq x y z
N MET A 1 20.19 15.22 -11.90
CA MET A 1 19.08 14.70 -12.72
C MET A 1 18.07 14.14 -11.74
N THR A 2 16.79 14.47 -11.88
CA THR A 2 15.73 13.89 -11.05
C THR A 2 15.65 12.40 -11.31
N SER A 3 15.58 11.57 -10.27
CA SER A 3 15.40 10.11 -10.44
C SER A 3 14.03 9.77 -11.03
N LYS A 4 13.93 8.68 -11.80
CA LYS A 4 12.67 8.20 -12.37
C LYS A 4 11.68 7.79 -11.29
N MET A 5 12.16 7.27 -10.15
CA MET A 5 11.32 6.97 -8.99
C MET A 5 10.59 8.21 -8.52
N LEU A 6 11.30 9.34 -8.40
CA LEU A 6 10.70 10.61 -7.98
C LEU A 6 9.74 11.14 -9.06
N GLU A 7 10.13 11.13 -10.33
CA GLU A 7 9.23 11.51 -11.44
C GLU A 7 7.94 10.68 -11.44
N GLU A 8 8.05 9.37 -11.25
CA GLU A 8 6.92 8.44 -11.19
C GLU A 8 6.06 8.69 -9.95
N ALA A 9 6.67 8.90 -8.78
CA ALA A 9 5.95 9.23 -7.56
C ALA A 9 5.16 10.54 -7.69
N LEU A 10 5.75 11.58 -8.30
CA LEU A 10 5.09 12.86 -8.53
C LEU A 10 3.98 12.77 -9.59
N SER A 11 4.04 11.78 -10.49
CA SER A 11 2.99 11.53 -11.49
C SER A 11 1.76 10.78 -10.95
N SER A 12 1.75 10.38 -9.67
CA SER A 12 0.64 9.60 -9.08
C SER A 12 -0.70 10.32 -9.11
N ALA A 13 -0.72 11.65 -8.94
CA ALA A 13 -1.95 12.44 -9.05
C ALA A 13 -2.58 12.33 -10.46
N ALA A 14 -1.76 12.45 -11.51
CA ALA A 14 -2.20 12.32 -12.89
C ALA A 14 -2.66 10.90 -13.22
N ALA A 15 -1.99 9.88 -12.64
CA ALA A 15 -2.42 8.49 -12.76
C ALA A 15 -3.82 8.27 -12.14
N VAL A 16 -4.08 8.82 -10.95
CA VAL A 16 -5.40 8.72 -10.31
C VAL A 16 -6.46 9.52 -11.08
N GLU A 17 -6.15 10.70 -11.62
CA GLU A 17 -7.06 11.42 -12.53
C GLU A 17 -7.46 10.59 -13.75
N GLY A 18 -6.48 9.97 -14.41
CA GLY A 18 -6.74 9.09 -15.54
C GLY A 18 -7.57 7.87 -15.14
N GLN A 19 -7.32 7.31 -13.94
CA GLN A 19 -8.10 6.20 -13.40
C GLN A 19 -9.57 6.57 -13.17
N LEU A 20 -9.86 7.73 -12.58
CA LEU A 20 -11.23 8.20 -12.31
C LEU A 20 -12.09 8.35 -13.57
N GLN A 21 -11.45 8.63 -14.72
CA GLN A 21 -12.16 8.78 -16.00
C GLN A 21 -12.60 7.45 -16.63
N HIS A 22 -11.96 6.34 -16.27
CA HIS A 22 -12.09 5.08 -17.03
C HIS A 22 -12.52 3.87 -16.21
N LEU A 23 -12.31 3.87 -14.89
CA LEU A 23 -12.40 2.66 -14.08
C LEU A 23 -13.79 2.38 -13.48
N ASP A 24 -14.64 3.41 -13.36
CA ASP A 24 -15.95 3.30 -12.69
C ASP A 24 -16.89 2.23 -13.27
N PRO A 25 -17.06 2.10 -14.60
CA PRO A 25 -17.96 1.08 -15.15
C PRO A 25 -17.62 -0.33 -14.68
N GLN A 26 -16.34 -0.70 -14.69
CA GLN A 26 -15.86 -2.01 -14.26
C GLN A 26 -15.97 -2.16 -12.73
N LEU A 27 -15.71 -1.11 -11.95
CA LEU A 27 -15.89 -1.15 -10.49
C LEU A 27 -17.35 -1.36 -10.10
N ILE A 28 -18.27 -0.67 -10.76
CA ILE A 28 -19.72 -0.80 -10.55
C ILE A 28 -20.18 -2.21 -10.90
N GLU A 29 -19.68 -2.77 -12.00
CA GLU A 29 -20.00 -4.15 -12.40
C GLU A 29 -19.55 -5.17 -11.36
N VAL A 30 -18.29 -5.09 -10.90
CA VAL A 30 -17.73 -5.97 -9.87
C VAL A 30 -18.47 -5.80 -8.55
N ALA A 31 -18.72 -4.56 -8.10
CA ALA A 31 -19.50 -4.26 -6.91
C ALA A 31 -20.92 -4.86 -7.00
N GLY A 32 -21.58 -4.72 -8.16
CA GLY A 32 -22.89 -5.33 -8.42
C GLY A 32 -22.85 -6.85 -8.36
N ARG A 33 -21.79 -7.47 -8.91
CA ARG A 33 -21.57 -8.92 -8.85
C ARG A 33 -21.39 -9.42 -7.41
N LEU A 34 -20.65 -8.68 -6.59
CA LEU A 34 -20.41 -8.96 -5.17
C LEU A 34 -21.68 -8.77 -4.34
N ASN A 35 -22.48 -7.74 -4.61
CA ASN A 35 -23.75 -7.52 -3.91
C ASN A 35 -24.82 -8.57 -4.24
N ARG A 36 -24.86 -9.08 -5.49
CA ARG A 36 -25.79 -10.15 -5.88
C ARG A 36 -25.43 -11.50 -5.27
N GLN A 37 -24.16 -11.77 -5.03
CA GLN A 37 -23.68 -13.01 -4.40
C GLN A 37 -22.57 -12.64 -3.40
N PRO A 38 -22.95 -12.18 -2.19
CA PRO A 38 -21.98 -11.74 -1.21
C PRO A 38 -21.09 -12.91 -0.78
N PRO A 39 -19.75 -12.74 -0.81
CA PRO A 39 -18.85 -13.75 -0.29
C PRO A 39 -18.97 -13.85 1.24
N GLN A 40 -18.54 -14.97 1.80
CA GLN A 40 -18.36 -15.10 3.26
C GLN A 40 -16.93 -14.70 3.66
N VAL A 41 -15.97 -14.87 2.75
CA VAL A 41 -14.59 -14.45 2.91
C VAL A 41 -14.08 -13.86 1.60
N VAL A 42 -13.30 -12.78 1.72
CA VAL A 42 -12.53 -12.23 0.61
C VAL A 42 -11.09 -12.74 0.75
N MET A 43 -10.48 -13.13 -0.36
CA MET A 43 -9.12 -13.63 -0.40
C MET A 43 -8.27 -12.68 -1.22
N THR A 44 -7.04 -12.42 -0.79
CA THR A 44 -6.08 -11.63 -1.56
C THR A 44 -4.90 -12.49 -2.01
N VAL A 45 -4.38 -12.18 -3.20
CA VAL A 45 -3.22 -12.87 -3.79
C VAL A 45 -2.30 -11.81 -4.41
N ALA A 46 -1.12 -11.61 -3.83
CA ALA A 46 -0.19 -10.57 -4.27
C ALA A 46 1.25 -10.85 -3.79
N ARG A 47 2.20 -10.00 -4.21
CA ARG A 47 3.61 -10.01 -3.75
C ARG A 47 4.16 -8.59 -3.62
N GLY A 48 5.12 -8.41 -2.71
CA GLY A 48 5.86 -7.14 -2.56
C GLY A 48 4.93 -5.96 -2.29
N SER A 49 5.18 -4.82 -2.93
CA SER A 49 4.32 -3.63 -2.82
C SER A 49 2.84 -3.92 -3.14
N SER A 50 2.53 -4.82 -4.08
CA SER A 50 1.13 -5.20 -4.35
C SER A 50 0.48 -5.94 -3.18
N ASP A 51 1.25 -6.65 -2.35
CA ASP A 51 0.75 -7.32 -1.14
C ASP A 51 0.51 -6.33 0.01
N HIS A 52 1.31 -5.27 0.08
CA HIS A 52 1.04 -4.15 0.98
C HIS A 52 -0.23 -3.41 0.55
N ALA A 53 -0.49 -3.27 -0.75
CA ALA A 53 -1.75 -2.72 -1.25
C ALA A 53 -2.94 -3.64 -0.96
N ALA A 54 -2.74 -4.97 -1.05
CA ALA A 54 -3.72 -5.95 -0.64
C ALA A 54 -4.04 -5.86 0.86
N SER A 55 -3.05 -5.54 1.71
CA SER A 55 -3.27 -5.30 3.14
C SER A 55 -4.15 -4.06 3.39
N TYR A 56 -3.92 -2.96 2.67
CA TYR A 56 -4.81 -1.79 2.73
C TYR A 56 -6.24 -2.16 2.31
N PHE A 57 -6.41 -2.84 1.17
CA PHE A 57 -7.71 -3.33 0.71
C PHE A 57 -8.40 -4.23 1.75
N ALA A 58 -7.64 -5.11 2.41
CA ALA A 58 -8.13 -5.99 3.47
C ALA A 58 -8.67 -5.19 4.65
N TYR A 59 -7.93 -4.19 5.14
CA TYR A 59 -8.39 -3.32 6.23
C TYR A 59 -9.67 -2.59 5.86
N LEU A 60 -9.73 -1.94 4.70
CA LEU A 60 -10.93 -1.20 4.31
C LEU A 60 -12.12 -2.14 4.12
N THR A 61 -11.93 -3.32 3.54
CA THR A 61 -13.00 -4.30 3.33
C THR A 61 -13.56 -4.78 4.68
N MET A 62 -12.69 -5.13 5.64
CA MET A 62 -13.13 -5.52 6.99
C MET A 62 -13.83 -4.36 7.73
N GLN A 63 -13.26 -3.15 7.67
CA GLN A 63 -13.76 -1.99 8.42
C GLN A 63 -15.06 -1.42 7.84
N GLN A 64 -15.20 -1.41 6.51
CA GLN A 64 -16.29 -0.72 5.82
C GLN A 64 -17.43 -1.66 5.40
N LEU A 65 -17.11 -2.93 5.10
CA LEU A 65 -18.07 -3.91 4.58
C LEU A 65 -18.32 -5.08 5.53
N GLY A 66 -17.42 -5.31 6.50
CA GLY A 66 -17.57 -6.39 7.49
C GLY A 66 -17.17 -7.78 6.99
N PHE A 67 -16.61 -7.91 5.78
CA PHE A 67 -16.14 -9.20 5.28
C PHE A 67 -14.72 -9.50 5.80
N PRO A 68 -14.49 -10.68 6.41
CA PRO A 68 -13.15 -11.15 6.70
C PRO A 68 -12.30 -11.22 5.43
N VAL A 69 -11.03 -10.82 5.53
CA VAL A 69 -10.09 -10.93 4.42
C VAL A 69 -8.90 -11.81 4.80
N ALA A 70 -8.60 -12.80 3.96
CA ALA A 70 -7.46 -13.70 4.12
C ALA A 70 -6.44 -13.51 2.99
N SER A 71 -5.19 -13.19 3.33
CA SER A 71 -4.09 -13.29 2.36
C SER A 71 -3.76 -14.76 2.14
N LEU A 72 -3.77 -15.21 0.88
CA LEU A 72 -3.50 -16.59 0.52
C LEU A 72 -2.03 -16.80 0.18
N PRO A 73 -1.32 -17.69 0.89
CA PRO A 73 -0.02 -18.15 0.46
C PRO A 73 -0.18 -18.94 -0.85
N MET A 74 0.33 -18.39 -1.95
CA MET A 74 0.17 -18.99 -3.29
C MET A 74 0.70 -20.43 -3.36
N SER A 75 1.77 -20.76 -2.62
CA SER A 75 2.32 -22.12 -2.56
C SER A 75 1.31 -23.19 -2.10
N VAL A 76 0.35 -22.83 -1.25
CA VAL A 76 -0.74 -23.73 -0.83
C VAL A 76 -1.68 -24.02 -1.99
N VAL A 77 -1.85 -23.06 -2.90
CA VAL A 77 -2.72 -23.18 -4.09
C VAL A 77 -2.00 -23.90 -5.23
N THR A 78 -0.77 -23.51 -5.55
CA THR A 78 -0.07 -23.95 -6.76
C THR A 78 0.80 -25.18 -6.54
N MET A 79 1.62 -25.20 -5.49
CA MET A 79 2.55 -26.30 -5.21
C MET A 79 1.86 -27.46 -4.49
N GLN A 80 1.12 -27.16 -3.42
CA GLN A 80 0.44 -28.19 -2.62
C GLN A 80 -0.92 -28.58 -3.20
N GLN A 81 -1.46 -27.75 -4.10
CA GLN A 81 -2.80 -27.92 -4.68
C GLN A 81 -3.88 -28.19 -3.64
N ALA A 82 -3.75 -27.61 -2.43
CA ALA A 82 -4.61 -27.91 -1.30
C ALA A 82 -6.10 -27.76 -1.67
N PRO A 83 -7.00 -28.61 -1.14
CA PRO A 83 -8.41 -28.64 -1.51
C PRO A 83 -9.21 -27.49 -0.87
N LEU A 84 -8.83 -26.25 -1.16
CA LEU A 84 -9.47 -25.05 -0.61
C LEU A 84 -10.93 -24.95 -1.05
N ARG A 85 -11.83 -24.76 -0.09
CA ARG A 85 -13.28 -24.58 -0.31
C ARG A 85 -13.59 -23.12 -0.61
N VAL A 86 -13.37 -22.71 -1.86
CA VAL A 86 -13.45 -21.31 -2.29
C VAL A 86 -14.65 -20.99 -3.18
N SER A 87 -15.51 -21.97 -3.43
CA SER A 87 -16.72 -21.77 -4.23
C SER A 87 -17.61 -20.70 -3.61
N GLY A 88 -18.03 -19.73 -4.42
CA GLY A 88 -18.84 -18.58 -3.99
C GLY A 88 -18.08 -17.53 -3.16
N GLN A 89 -16.77 -17.68 -2.97
CA GLN A 89 -15.94 -16.68 -2.31
C GLN A 89 -15.29 -15.74 -3.33
N ALA A 90 -14.79 -14.58 -2.90
CA ALA A 90 -14.11 -13.63 -3.79
C ALA A 90 -12.59 -13.73 -3.63
N ALA A 91 -11.86 -13.72 -4.75
CA ALA A 91 -10.41 -13.68 -4.80
C ALA A 91 -9.94 -12.46 -5.58
N PHE A 92 -9.15 -11.60 -4.94
CA PHE A 92 -8.56 -10.40 -5.54
C PHE A 92 -7.06 -10.59 -5.72
N ALA A 93 -6.60 -10.50 -6.97
CA ALA A 93 -5.20 -10.42 -7.29
C ALA A 93 -4.76 -8.99 -7.53
N PHE A 94 -3.59 -8.62 -7.00
CA PHE A 94 -3.00 -7.30 -7.19
C PHE A 94 -1.64 -7.44 -7.86
N SER A 95 -1.42 -6.75 -8.98
CA SER A 95 -0.15 -6.84 -9.69
C SER A 95 0.14 -5.62 -10.55
N GLN A 96 1.39 -5.14 -10.52
CA GLN A 96 1.84 -4.15 -11.50
C GLN A 96 1.92 -4.77 -12.92
N SER A 97 2.54 -5.94 -13.06
CA SER A 97 2.87 -6.52 -14.37
C SER A 97 1.87 -7.56 -14.87
N GLY A 98 1.15 -8.24 -13.97
CA GLY A 98 0.27 -9.36 -14.34
C GLY A 98 1.00 -10.59 -14.89
N GLN A 99 2.33 -10.68 -14.75
CA GLN A 99 3.15 -11.71 -15.40
C GLN A 99 3.59 -12.87 -14.49
N SER A 100 3.48 -12.73 -13.16
CA SER A 100 4.02 -13.75 -12.22
C SER A 100 3.28 -15.08 -12.40
N PRO A 101 3.97 -16.17 -12.81
CA PRO A 101 3.30 -17.46 -13.07
C PRO A 101 2.57 -18.01 -11.85
N ASP A 102 3.15 -17.85 -10.66
CA ASP A 102 2.55 -18.33 -9.41
C ASP A 102 1.25 -17.58 -9.07
N LEU A 103 1.22 -16.27 -9.29
CA LEU A 103 0.02 -15.44 -9.14
C LEU A 103 -1.06 -15.83 -10.16
N VAL A 104 -0.68 -15.93 -11.43
CA VAL A 104 -1.57 -16.29 -12.55
C VAL A 104 -2.18 -17.69 -12.34
N ASN A 105 -1.35 -18.66 -11.96
CA ASN A 105 -1.79 -20.02 -11.72
C ASN A 105 -2.68 -20.13 -10.48
N SER A 106 -2.38 -19.38 -9.42
CA SER A 106 -3.24 -19.29 -8.23
C SER A 106 -4.64 -18.80 -8.60
N MET A 107 -4.73 -17.68 -9.32
CA MET A 107 -6.02 -17.12 -9.74
C MET A 107 -6.79 -18.06 -10.67
N ARG A 108 -6.11 -18.69 -11.64
CA ARG A 108 -6.73 -19.69 -12.52
C ARG A 108 -7.31 -20.86 -11.73
N LEU A 109 -6.60 -21.37 -10.73
CA LEU A 109 -7.04 -22.49 -9.91
C LEU A 109 -8.19 -22.10 -8.98
N LEU A 110 -8.15 -20.92 -8.35
CA LEU A 110 -9.23 -20.40 -7.51
C LEU A 110 -10.51 -20.22 -8.32
N ARG A 111 -10.42 -19.63 -9.53
CA ARG A 111 -11.54 -19.51 -10.47
C ARG A 111 -12.11 -20.87 -10.86
N LYS A 112 -11.25 -21.83 -11.24
CA LYS A 112 -11.67 -23.21 -11.57
C LYS A 112 -12.42 -23.88 -10.41
N ARG A 113 -12.13 -23.49 -9.16
CA ARG A 113 -12.79 -23.98 -7.93
C ARG A 113 -14.04 -23.17 -7.54
N GLY A 114 -14.47 -22.24 -8.40
CA GLY A 114 -15.70 -21.48 -8.25
C GLY A 114 -15.59 -20.20 -7.43
N ALA A 115 -14.37 -19.69 -7.17
CA ALA A 115 -14.21 -18.36 -6.61
C ALA A 115 -14.46 -17.29 -7.69
N LEU A 116 -15.09 -16.18 -7.31
CA LEU A 116 -15.14 -14.97 -8.11
C LEU A 116 -13.74 -14.35 -8.15
N SER A 117 -13.06 -14.48 -9.29
CA SER A 117 -11.69 -13.98 -9.46
C SER A 117 -11.66 -12.59 -10.09
N VAL A 118 -11.08 -11.62 -9.38
CA VAL A 118 -10.91 -10.23 -9.81
C VAL A 118 -9.41 -9.90 -9.83
N ALA A 119 -8.90 -9.34 -10.91
CA ALA A 119 -7.53 -8.85 -10.99
C ALA A 119 -7.51 -7.31 -11.03
N MET A 120 -6.74 -6.68 -10.15
CA MET A 120 -6.32 -5.28 -10.27
C MET A 120 -4.91 -5.26 -10.84
N VAL A 121 -4.78 -4.84 -12.10
CA VAL A 121 -3.52 -4.94 -12.85
C VAL A 121 -3.22 -3.68 -13.63
N ASN A 122 -1.95 -3.24 -13.65
CA ASN A 122 -1.57 -2.02 -14.38
C ASN A 122 -1.23 -2.28 -15.85
N ALA A 123 -0.49 -3.35 -16.14
CA ALA A 123 -0.23 -3.76 -17.52
C ALA A 123 -1.51 -4.28 -18.20
N GLN A 124 -1.59 -4.07 -19.51
CA GLN A 124 -2.68 -4.55 -20.36
C GLN A 124 -2.30 -5.87 -21.03
N ASP A 125 -3.30 -6.63 -21.48
CA ASP A 125 -3.15 -7.89 -22.23
C ASP A 125 -2.28 -8.92 -21.48
N THR A 126 -2.57 -9.10 -20.19
CA THR A 126 -1.72 -9.91 -19.30
C THR A 126 -2.24 -11.34 -19.10
N PRO A 127 -1.36 -12.31 -18.78
CA PRO A 127 -1.80 -13.64 -18.37
C PRO A 127 -2.72 -13.63 -17.14
N LEU A 128 -2.56 -12.66 -16.23
CA LEU A 128 -3.40 -12.52 -15.04
C LEU A 128 -4.83 -12.09 -15.38
N GLU A 129 -4.97 -11.19 -16.35
CA GLU A 129 -6.26 -10.78 -16.90
C GLU A 129 -7.00 -11.99 -17.48
N ALA A 130 -6.34 -12.77 -18.34
CA ALA A 130 -6.92 -13.99 -18.89
C ALA A 130 -7.25 -15.07 -17.83
N ALA A 131 -6.54 -15.08 -16.70
CA ALA A 131 -6.80 -16.01 -15.60
C ALA A 131 -7.97 -15.60 -14.69
N SER A 132 -8.46 -14.36 -14.81
CA SER A 132 -9.47 -13.78 -13.93
C SER A 132 -10.83 -13.63 -14.63
N GLU A 133 -11.90 -13.51 -13.85
CA GLU A 133 -13.26 -13.29 -14.36
C GLU A 133 -13.48 -11.81 -14.64
N PHE A 134 -13.00 -10.95 -13.74
CA PHE A 134 -12.98 -9.51 -13.92
C PHE A 134 -11.55 -8.98 -13.90
N CYS A 135 -11.31 -7.96 -14.71
CA CYS A 135 -10.06 -7.21 -14.75
C CYS A 135 -10.37 -5.73 -14.49
N LEU A 136 -9.64 -5.15 -13.55
CA LEU A 136 -9.70 -3.75 -13.14
C LEU A 136 -8.37 -3.10 -13.50
N PRO A 137 -8.27 -2.45 -14.67
CA PRO A 137 -7.04 -1.80 -15.11
C PRO A 137 -6.68 -0.61 -14.19
N LEU A 138 -5.46 -0.57 -13.68
CA LEU A 138 -5.05 0.46 -12.71
C LEU A 138 -4.80 1.83 -13.33
N HIS A 139 -4.53 1.89 -14.64
CA HIS A 139 -4.25 3.14 -15.38
C HIS A 139 -3.10 3.99 -14.81
N ALA A 140 -2.12 3.39 -14.11
CA ALA A 140 -0.94 4.11 -13.62
C ALA A 140 0.08 4.45 -14.72
N GLY A 141 -0.13 3.93 -15.93
CA GLY A 141 0.77 4.10 -17.07
C GLY A 141 2.08 3.33 -16.90
N ALA A 142 3.05 3.61 -17.78
CA ALA A 142 4.35 2.96 -17.71
C ALA A 142 5.13 3.43 -16.47
N GLU A 143 5.46 2.50 -15.60
CA GLU A 143 6.41 2.68 -14.49
C GLU A 143 7.74 2.10 -14.95
N ARG A 144 8.87 2.78 -14.77
CA ARG A 144 10.20 2.41 -15.28
C ARG A 144 11.19 2.22 -14.16
N SER A 145 11.04 2.91 -13.03
CA SER A 145 11.80 2.61 -11.83
C SER A 145 11.55 1.17 -11.38
N VAL A 146 12.55 0.55 -10.76
CA VAL A 146 12.37 -0.76 -10.11
C VAL A 146 11.51 -0.60 -8.85
N ALA A 147 11.68 0.51 -8.13
CA ALA A 147 10.87 0.83 -6.96
C ALA A 147 9.50 1.35 -7.43
N ALA A 148 8.46 0.51 -7.28
CA ALA A 148 7.09 0.89 -7.59
C ALA A 148 6.60 2.04 -6.69
N THR A 149 5.88 3.00 -7.27
CA THR A 149 5.33 4.17 -6.56
C THR A 149 3.88 4.44 -6.99
N LYS A 150 3.68 4.98 -8.20
CA LYS A 150 2.36 5.32 -8.73
C LYS A 150 1.46 4.10 -8.92
N SER A 151 2.01 2.93 -9.23
CA SER A 151 1.20 1.70 -9.35
C SER A 151 0.66 1.24 -8.00
N PHE A 152 1.39 1.48 -6.91
CA PHE A 152 0.91 1.23 -5.54
C PHE A 152 -0.24 2.18 -5.21
N ILE A 153 -0.06 3.50 -5.40
CA ILE A 153 -1.10 4.51 -5.16
C ILE A 153 -2.35 4.25 -6.00
N ALA A 154 -2.20 3.94 -7.29
CA ALA A 154 -3.31 3.61 -8.18
C ALA A 154 -4.07 2.36 -7.68
N THR A 155 -3.38 1.38 -7.11
CA THR A 155 -4.01 0.20 -6.50
C THR A 155 -4.82 0.57 -5.25
N LEU A 156 -4.30 1.43 -4.38
CA LEU A 156 -5.04 1.89 -3.20
C LEU A 156 -6.28 2.70 -3.58
N SER A 157 -6.15 3.58 -4.57
CA SER A 157 -7.25 4.38 -5.11
C SER A 157 -8.35 3.50 -5.68
N ALA A 158 -8.01 2.56 -6.57
CA ALA A 158 -8.95 1.59 -7.14
C ALA A 158 -9.64 0.75 -6.06
N SER A 159 -8.88 0.32 -5.04
CA SER A 159 -9.39 -0.45 -3.90
C SER A 159 -10.42 0.34 -3.08
N ALA A 160 -10.10 1.58 -2.72
CA ALA A 160 -11.01 2.44 -1.96
C ALA A 160 -12.29 2.73 -2.76
N ARG A 161 -12.15 3.00 -4.06
CA ARG A 161 -13.28 3.29 -4.94
C ARG A 161 -14.17 2.07 -5.19
N LEU A 162 -13.58 0.88 -5.35
CA LEU A 162 -14.33 -0.38 -5.39
C LEU A 162 -15.17 -0.56 -4.12
N ILE A 163 -14.55 -0.37 -2.95
CA ILE A 163 -15.21 -0.53 -1.65
C ILE A 163 -16.33 0.50 -1.49
N ALA A 164 -16.14 1.73 -1.98
CA ALA A 164 -17.17 2.76 -1.98
C ALA A 164 -18.37 2.35 -2.85
N HIS A 165 -18.15 1.84 -4.06
CA HIS A 165 -19.24 1.31 -4.89
C HIS A 165 -19.91 0.08 -4.28
N TRP A 166 -19.13 -0.83 -3.68
CA TRP A 166 -19.65 -2.03 -3.02
C TRP A 166 -20.56 -1.66 -1.85
N LYS A 167 -20.13 -0.73 -1.00
CA LYS A 167 -20.89 -0.21 0.15
C LYS A 167 -22.02 0.74 -0.24
N GLN A 168 -22.00 1.28 -1.46
CA GLN A 168 -22.82 2.42 -1.88
C GLN A 168 -22.55 3.69 -1.04
N ASP A 169 -21.28 3.92 -0.72
CA ASP A 169 -20.82 5.04 0.12
C ASP A 169 -20.57 6.30 -0.73
N ALA A 170 -21.58 7.17 -0.81
CA ALA A 170 -21.51 8.41 -1.56
C ALA A 170 -20.43 9.37 -1.02
N GLN A 171 -20.16 9.38 0.29
CA GLN A 171 -19.17 10.27 0.88
C GLN A 171 -17.75 9.85 0.47
N LEU A 172 -17.45 8.55 0.48
CA LEU A 172 -16.15 8.05 0.04
C LEU A 172 -15.97 8.21 -1.49
N LEU A 173 -17.03 8.05 -2.28
CA LEU A 173 -16.99 8.29 -3.72
C LEU A 173 -16.66 9.74 -4.06
N GLU A 174 -17.34 10.69 -3.39
CA GLU A 174 -17.13 12.13 -3.56
C GLU A 174 -15.71 12.53 -3.13
N ALA A 175 -15.28 12.10 -1.94
CA ALA A 175 -13.93 12.35 -1.45
C ALA A 175 -12.84 11.79 -2.39
N GLY A 176 -13.14 10.69 -3.10
CA GLY A 176 -12.26 10.12 -4.11
C GLY A 176 -12.02 11.03 -5.32
N LEU A 177 -12.94 11.96 -5.62
CA LEU A 177 -12.78 12.94 -6.71
C LEU A 177 -11.73 14.00 -6.37
N ALA A 178 -11.60 14.38 -5.09
CA ALA A 178 -10.60 15.33 -4.60
C ALA A 178 -9.22 14.71 -4.35
N LEU A 179 -9.11 13.37 -4.39
CA LEU A 179 -7.86 12.65 -4.09
C LEU A 179 -6.65 13.11 -4.94
N PRO A 180 -6.76 13.37 -6.26
CA PRO A 180 -5.63 13.87 -7.04
C PRO A 180 -5.06 15.20 -6.53
N GLN A 181 -5.91 16.12 -6.09
CA GLN A 181 -5.46 17.39 -5.53
C GLN A 181 -4.74 17.16 -4.19
N GLY A 182 -5.29 16.30 -3.33
CA GLY A 182 -4.63 15.89 -2.09
C GLY A 182 -3.27 15.23 -2.32
N LEU A 183 -3.12 14.44 -3.38
CA LEU A 183 -1.83 13.85 -3.77
C LEU A 183 -0.81 14.91 -4.17
N ARG A 184 -1.21 15.94 -4.93
CA ARG A 184 -0.31 17.07 -5.28
C ARG A 184 0.15 17.81 -4.03
N GLU A 185 -0.75 18.03 -3.07
CA GLU A 185 -0.44 18.68 -1.79
C GLU A 185 0.46 17.83 -0.89
N ALA A 186 0.23 16.51 -0.86
CA ALA A 186 1.06 15.56 -0.14
C ALA A 186 2.48 15.46 -0.73
N ALA A 187 2.60 15.57 -2.06
CA ALA A 187 3.88 15.50 -2.77
C ALA A 187 4.82 16.67 -2.48
N ILE A 188 4.28 17.82 -2.02
CA ILE A 188 5.06 19.01 -1.68
C ILE A 188 5.26 19.21 -0.18
N GLN A 189 4.80 18.27 0.66
CA GLN A 189 5.06 18.33 2.11
C GLN A 189 6.57 18.24 2.37
N ASP A 190 7.08 19.11 3.24
CA ASP A 190 8.49 19.09 3.61
C ASP A 190 8.78 17.94 4.57
N TRP A 191 9.48 16.94 4.05
CA TRP A 191 9.97 15.78 4.79
C TRP A 191 11.51 15.76 4.86
N SER A 192 12.18 16.88 4.59
CA SER A 192 13.63 17.01 4.73
C SER A 192 14.17 16.68 6.14
N PRO A 193 13.44 16.92 7.26
CA PRO A 193 13.92 16.50 8.59
C PRO A 193 14.10 14.97 8.70
N ALA A 194 13.29 14.18 7.99
CA ALA A 194 13.47 12.73 7.95
C ALA A 194 14.71 12.32 7.16
N VAL A 195 15.03 13.02 6.08
CA VAL A 195 16.26 12.78 5.29
C VAL A 195 17.49 13.00 6.16
N GLU A 196 17.54 14.12 6.88
CA GLU A 196 18.63 14.43 7.82
C GLU A 196 18.71 13.40 8.94
N ALA A 197 17.56 12.97 9.47
CA ALA A 197 17.51 12.03 10.58
C ALA A 197 17.89 10.60 10.22
N LEU A 198 17.67 10.19 8.96
CA LEU A 198 17.86 8.82 8.51
C LEU A 198 19.10 8.63 7.63
N ARG A 199 19.79 9.71 7.23
CA ARG A 199 20.95 9.66 6.32
C ARG A 199 22.00 8.64 6.74
N ASP A 200 22.33 8.55 8.02
CA ASP A 200 23.39 7.66 8.52
C ASP A 200 22.85 6.37 9.17
N SER A 201 21.52 6.19 9.16
CA SER A 201 20.87 5.04 9.77
C SER A 201 21.15 3.75 9.01
N GLN A 202 21.40 2.67 9.74
CA GLN A 202 21.55 1.31 9.17
C GLN A 202 20.30 0.45 9.39
N ARG A 203 19.51 0.79 10.41
CA ARG A 203 18.31 0.08 10.85
C ARG A 203 17.22 1.08 11.18
N LEU A 204 15.96 0.69 11.05
CA LEU A 204 14.79 1.54 11.31
C LEU A 204 13.57 0.68 11.61
N MET A 205 12.76 1.11 12.59
CA MET A 205 11.40 0.60 12.73
C MET A 205 10.41 1.57 12.09
N VAL A 206 9.56 1.05 11.21
CA VAL A 206 8.45 1.81 10.62
C VAL A 206 7.15 1.31 11.25
N ILE A 207 6.40 2.19 11.88
CA ILE A 207 5.26 1.82 12.72
C ILE A 207 3.98 2.39 12.13
N GLY A 208 2.95 1.54 12.07
CA GLY A 208 1.60 1.94 11.69
C GLY A 208 0.55 1.08 12.40
N ARG A 209 -0.72 1.39 12.18
CA ARG A 209 -1.86 0.63 12.73
C ARG A 209 -3.06 0.78 11.78
N GLY A 210 -3.95 -0.20 11.79
CA GLY A 210 -5.07 -0.24 10.85
C GLY A 210 -4.59 -0.17 9.40
N ALA A 211 -5.31 0.55 8.55
CA ALA A 211 -4.90 0.79 7.15
C ALA A 211 -3.53 1.51 7.03
N GLY A 212 -3.11 2.26 8.05
CA GLY A 212 -1.77 2.85 8.12
C GLY A 212 -0.64 1.83 8.29
N PHE A 213 -0.94 0.61 8.73
CA PHE A 213 0.08 -0.46 8.79
C PHE A 213 0.52 -0.91 7.39
N ALA A 214 -0.39 -0.94 6.40
CA ALA A 214 -0.04 -1.20 5.01
C ALA A 214 0.97 -0.18 4.47
N ILE A 215 0.86 1.08 4.89
CA ILE A 215 1.79 2.15 4.53
C ILE A 215 3.15 1.95 5.20
N ALA A 216 3.16 1.56 6.49
CA ALA A 216 4.39 1.22 7.19
C ALA A 216 5.15 0.06 6.52
N GLN A 217 4.42 -0.96 6.05
CA GLN A 217 5.00 -2.08 5.31
C GLN A 217 5.64 -1.63 3.99
N GLU A 218 4.93 -0.84 3.19
CA GLU A 218 5.45 -0.29 1.93
C GLU A 218 6.65 0.63 2.16
N ALA A 219 6.57 1.52 3.15
CA ALA A 219 7.68 2.42 3.48
C ALA A 219 8.93 1.64 3.90
N ALA A 220 8.78 0.63 4.76
CA ALA A 220 9.90 -0.24 5.14
C ALA A 220 10.48 -1.00 3.93
N LEU A 221 9.63 -1.47 3.01
CA LEU A 221 10.10 -2.11 1.78
C LEU A 221 10.91 -1.13 0.94
N LYS A 222 10.40 0.07 0.66
CA LYS A 222 11.14 1.07 -0.14
C LYS A 222 12.46 1.46 0.49
N LEU A 223 12.53 1.63 1.81
CA LEU A 223 13.78 1.98 2.50
C LEU A 223 14.84 0.88 2.37
N LYS A 224 14.43 -0.40 2.33
CA LYS A 224 15.33 -1.52 2.01
C LYS A 224 15.79 -1.46 0.55
N GLU A 225 14.89 -1.22 -0.38
CA GLU A 225 15.17 -1.21 -1.82
C GLU A 225 16.05 -0.03 -2.23
N THR A 226 15.69 1.20 -1.84
CA THR A 226 16.29 2.43 -2.39
C THR A 226 17.45 2.96 -1.55
N SER A 227 17.43 2.72 -0.24
CA SER A 227 18.35 3.34 0.73
C SER A 227 19.22 2.31 1.47
N ALA A 228 19.03 1.01 1.21
CA ALA A 228 19.70 -0.12 1.87
C ALA A 228 19.67 -0.01 3.42
N ILE A 229 18.58 0.51 3.97
CA ILE A 229 18.35 0.53 5.42
C ILE A 229 17.62 -0.76 5.79
N GLN A 230 18.07 -1.47 6.83
CA GLN A 230 17.30 -2.57 7.42
C GLN A 230 16.05 -2.00 8.11
N ALA A 231 15.03 -1.74 7.31
CA ALA A 231 13.75 -1.23 7.77
C ALA A 231 12.75 -2.37 7.96
N GLU A 232 12.15 -2.40 9.15
CA GLU A 232 11.16 -3.39 9.56
C GLU A 232 9.86 -2.71 9.95
N ALA A 233 8.75 -3.20 9.38
CA ALA A 233 7.43 -2.66 9.66
C ALA A 233 6.78 -3.39 10.83
N PHE A 234 6.29 -2.64 11.81
CA PHE A 234 5.57 -3.18 12.97
C PHE A 234 4.20 -2.54 13.14
N SER A 235 3.22 -3.36 13.51
CA SER A 235 1.97 -2.82 14.04
C SER A 235 2.23 -2.21 15.41
N SER A 236 1.68 -1.03 15.70
CA SER A 236 1.93 -0.36 16.98
C SER A 236 1.57 -1.20 18.21
N ALA A 237 0.58 -2.11 18.12
CA ALA A 237 0.26 -3.01 19.23
C ALA A 237 1.29 -4.12 19.42
N GLU A 238 1.99 -4.54 18.37
CA GLU A 238 2.98 -5.62 18.45
C GLU A 238 4.35 -5.13 18.90
N VAL A 239 4.62 -3.82 18.86
CA VAL A 239 5.91 -3.25 19.28
C VAL A 239 6.28 -3.69 20.70
N ARG A 240 5.31 -3.71 21.62
CA ARG A 240 5.53 -4.10 23.02
C ARG A 240 5.72 -5.62 23.21
N HIS A 241 5.43 -6.44 22.19
CA HIS A 241 5.49 -7.90 22.26
C HIS A 241 6.81 -8.50 21.75
N GLY A 242 7.89 -7.71 21.75
CA GLY A 242 9.23 -8.17 21.37
C GLY A 242 10.09 -7.08 20.72
N PRO A 243 9.62 -6.39 19.67
CA PRO A 243 10.40 -5.38 18.95
C PRO A 243 10.97 -4.28 19.85
N MET A 244 10.23 -3.89 20.90
CA MET A 244 10.66 -2.88 21.88
C MET A 244 12.02 -3.21 22.54
N ALA A 245 12.44 -4.47 22.59
CA ALA A 245 13.75 -4.86 23.12
C ALA A 245 14.93 -4.34 22.27
N LEU A 246 14.70 -4.00 21.00
CA LEU A 246 15.70 -3.41 20.11
C LEU A 246 15.78 -1.89 20.24
N ILE A 247 14.75 -1.27 20.83
CA ILE A 247 14.63 0.18 20.95
C ILE A 247 15.45 0.63 22.15
N GLY A 248 16.58 1.28 21.86
CA GLY A 248 17.41 1.97 22.84
C GLY A 248 17.75 3.38 22.38
N ASP A 249 18.78 3.96 22.97
CA ASP A 249 19.22 5.33 22.68
C ASP A 249 19.49 5.55 21.19
N ASN A 250 18.91 6.62 20.66
CA ASN A 250 18.97 7.04 19.26
C ASN A 250 18.49 6.01 18.24
N TYR A 251 17.79 4.94 18.65
CA TYR A 251 17.18 4.01 17.69
C TYR A 251 16.12 4.76 16.87
N PRO A 252 16.20 4.78 15.52
CA PRO A 252 15.29 5.57 14.71
C PRO A 252 13.94 4.87 14.52
N LEU A 253 12.86 5.61 14.67
CA LEU A 253 11.48 5.18 14.43
C LEU A 253 10.82 6.15 13.46
N LEU A 254 10.11 5.63 12.47
CA LEU A 254 9.16 6.40 11.66
C LEU A 254 7.75 5.93 12.00
N VAL A 255 6.94 6.80 12.61
CA VAL A 255 5.58 6.48 13.07
C VAL A 255 4.57 7.19 12.18
N PHE A 256 3.74 6.44 11.46
CA PHE A 256 2.62 6.99 10.70
C PHE A 256 1.37 7.05 11.59
N ALA A 257 0.87 8.25 11.87
CA ALA A 257 -0.32 8.53 12.68
C ALA A 257 -1.37 9.35 11.91
N PRO A 258 -1.94 8.82 10.80
CA PRO A 258 -3.05 9.47 10.09
C PRO A 258 -4.29 9.55 10.99
N ARG A 259 -5.32 10.31 10.58
CA ARG A 259 -6.57 10.40 11.34
C ARG A 259 -7.25 9.03 11.41
N GLY A 260 -7.81 8.71 12.57
CA GLY A 260 -8.51 7.45 12.80
C GLY A 260 -8.54 7.07 14.27
N ALA A 261 -9.21 5.96 14.58
CA ALA A 261 -9.34 5.45 15.94
C ALA A 261 -7.97 5.09 16.57
N GLU A 262 -6.99 4.79 15.72
CA GLU A 262 -5.65 4.36 16.10
C GLU A 262 -4.70 5.53 16.43
N GLN A 263 -5.05 6.76 16.03
CA GLN A 263 -4.13 7.90 16.02
C GLN A 263 -3.60 8.23 17.43
N ALA A 264 -4.49 8.32 18.42
CA ALA A 264 -4.12 8.63 19.79
C ALA A 264 -3.13 7.61 20.37
N GLY A 265 -3.31 6.32 20.06
CA GLY A 265 -2.41 5.26 20.48
C GLY A 265 -1.02 5.35 19.82
N LEU A 266 -0.96 5.78 18.55
CA LEU A 266 0.30 5.99 17.83
C LEU A 266 1.07 7.21 18.36
N ILE A 267 0.37 8.31 18.68
CA ILE A 267 0.96 9.50 19.30
C ILE A 267 1.51 9.17 20.70
N SER A 268 0.72 8.46 21.52
CA SER A 268 1.17 8.00 22.83
C SER A 268 2.40 7.09 22.73
N LEU A 269 2.42 6.16 21.77
CA LEU A 269 3.58 5.32 21.52
C LEU A 269 4.81 6.15 21.14
N ALA A 270 4.66 7.14 20.26
CA ALA A 270 5.75 8.02 19.87
C ALA A 270 6.33 8.78 21.08
N ALA A 271 5.48 9.32 21.95
CA ALA A 271 5.90 9.99 23.18
C ALA A 271 6.65 9.04 24.12
N ASP A 272 6.11 7.83 24.36
CA ASP A 272 6.73 6.80 25.20
C ASP A 272 8.12 6.42 24.67
N MET A 273 8.28 6.28 23.35
CA MET A 273 9.55 5.91 22.73
C MET A 273 10.58 7.04 22.78
N ARG A 274 10.16 8.31 22.63
CA ARG A 274 11.03 9.47 22.86
C ARG A 274 11.56 9.51 24.29
N GLN A 275 10.71 9.25 25.29
CA GLN A 275 11.13 9.19 26.71
C GLN A 275 12.16 8.09 26.99
N ARG A 276 12.20 7.05 26.15
CA ARG A 276 13.17 5.95 26.22
C ARG A 276 14.45 6.22 25.43
N GLY A 277 14.65 7.46 24.95
CA GLY A 277 15.83 7.86 24.20
C GLY A 277 15.78 7.54 22.70
N ALA A 278 14.67 7.00 22.19
CA ALA A 278 14.56 6.68 20.78
C ALA A 278 14.43 7.95 19.91
N ARG A 279 14.98 7.91 18.70
CA ARG A 279 14.87 8.99 17.71
C ARG A 279 13.58 8.81 16.90
N VAL A 280 12.49 9.38 17.40
CA VAL A 280 11.17 9.23 16.76
C VAL A 280 10.93 10.34 15.75
N LEU A 281 10.52 9.96 14.54
CA LEU A 281 9.91 10.79 13.50
C LEU A 281 8.42 10.48 13.45
N LEU A 282 7.60 11.33 14.05
CA LEU A 282 6.14 11.21 14.05
C LEU A 282 5.55 11.94 12.84
N ALA A 283 5.00 11.18 11.90
CA ALA A 283 4.22 11.69 10.79
C ALA A 283 2.74 11.76 11.18
N ALA A 284 2.20 12.97 11.30
CA ALA A 284 0.81 13.22 11.72
C ALA A 284 0.24 14.48 11.04
N PRO A 285 -1.09 14.69 11.05
CA PRO A 285 -1.69 15.91 10.52
C PRO A 285 -1.25 17.18 11.27
N ASP A 286 -1.48 18.33 10.64
CA ASP A 286 -1.03 19.65 11.08
C ASP A 286 -1.59 20.14 12.43
N ASP A 287 -2.71 19.56 12.88
CA ASP A 287 -3.32 19.80 14.18
C ASP A 287 -2.63 19.05 15.34
N ILE A 288 -1.73 18.11 15.05
CA ILE A 288 -0.94 17.40 16.06
C ILE A 288 0.35 18.15 16.34
N ALA A 289 0.46 18.75 17.54
CA ALA A 289 1.57 19.61 17.92
C ALA A 289 2.92 18.88 18.02
N GLU A 290 2.90 17.60 18.43
CA GLU A 290 4.09 16.79 18.68
C GLU A 290 4.66 16.12 17.42
N ARG A 291 4.11 16.42 16.24
CA ARG A 291 4.56 15.85 14.95
C ARG A 291 5.94 16.38 14.56
N ASP A 292 6.70 15.55 13.84
CA ASP A 292 7.93 15.97 13.17
C ASP A 292 7.72 16.14 11.65
N LEU A 293 6.77 15.38 11.09
CA LEU A 293 6.47 15.34 9.67
C LEU A 293 4.96 15.57 9.47
N THR A 294 4.61 16.43 8.52
CA THR A 294 3.20 16.75 8.26
C THR A 294 2.59 15.77 7.27
N LEU A 295 1.43 15.23 7.62
CA LEU A 295 0.56 14.44 6.74
C LEU A 295 -0.59 15.29 6.22
N SER A 296 -0.78 15.32 4.90
CA SER A 296 -1.98 15.88 4.30
C SER A 296 -3.23 15.09 4.69
N ARG A 297 -4.37 15.78 4.77
CA ARG A 297 -5.67 15.19 5.10
C ARG A 297 -6.51 15.08 3.84
N ALA A 298 -7.02 13.90 3.55
CA ALA A 298 -8.01 13.73 2.49
C ALA A 298 -9.39 14.21 2.98
N GLU A 299 -10.38 14.31 2.10
CA GLU A 299 -11.74 14.64 2.50
C GLU A 299 -12.40 13.50 3.31
N HIS A 300 -11.93 12.27 3.13
CA HIS A 300 -12.37 11.10 3.89
C HIS A 300 -11.18 10.38 4.53
N PRO A 301 -11.19 10.06 5.85
CA PRO A 301 -10.04 9.46 6.56
C PRO A 301 -9.53 8.15 5.97
N ALA A 302 -10.40 7.35 5.34
CA ALA A 302 -9.98 6.12 4.65
C ALA A 302 -8.95 6.36 3.54
N LEU A 303 -8.87 7.58 2.99
CA LEU A 303 -7.92 7.95 1.93
C LEU A 303 -6.63 8.59 2.48
N ASP A 304 -6.57 8.95 3.76
CA ASP A 304 -5.36 9.53 4.39
C ASP A 304 -4.10 8.65 4.21
N PRO A 305 -4.16 7.29 4.28
CA PRO A 305 -3.01 6.44 4.01
C PRO A 305 -2.41 6.63 2.61
N ILE A 306 -3.23 6.96 1.60
CA ILE A 306 -2.79 7.20 0.22
C ILE A 306 -1.95 8.49 0.16
N LEU A 307 -2.39 9.54 0.87
CA LEU A 307 -1.64 10.79 0.95
C LEU A 307 -0.34 10.61 1.76
N ALA A 308 -0.38 9.81 2.83
CA ALA A 308 0.79 9.53 3.64
C ALA A 308 1.93 8.87 2.85
N ILE A 309 1.62 7.88 2.00
CA ILE A 309 2.64 7.22 1.18
C ILE A 309 3.20 8.16 0.10
N GLN A 310 2.38 9.07 -0.44
CA GLN A 310 2.83 10.06 -1.42
C GLN A 310 3.92 10.99 -0.85
N SER A 311 3.74 11.51 0.36
CA SER A 311 4.77 12.33 1.04
C SER A 311 6.03 11.50 1.32
N PHE A 312 5.86 10.26 1.76
CA PHE A 312 6.97 9.35 2.01
C PHE A 312 7.81 9.06 0.75
N TYR A 313 7.20 8.87 -0.43
CA TYR A 313 7.97 8.55 -1.65
C TYR A 313 8.92 9.67 -2.05
N GLY A 314 8.50 10.94 -1.90
CA GLY A 314 9.39 12.10 -2.12
C GLY A 314 10.61 12.05 -1.19
N MET A 315 10.36 11.83 0.10
CA MET A 315 11.42 11.68 1.10
C MET A 315 12.35 10.49 0.80
N ALA A 316 11.81 9.33 0.42
CA ALA A 316 12.59 8.12 0.14
C ALA A 316 13.53 8.29 -1.05
N ALA A 317 13.12 9.00 -2.10
CA ALA A 317 13.98 9.35 -3.22
C ALA A 317 15.12 10.29 -2.77
N SER A 318 14.80 11.35 -2.03
CA SER A 318 15.82 12.27 -1.49
C SER A 318 16.79 11.60 -0.51
N LEU A 319 16.31 10.65 0.30
CA LEU A 319 17.16 9.88 1.23
C LEU A 319 18.13 8.95 0.50
N ALA A 320 17.68 8.27 -0.57
CA ALA A 320 18.55 7.45 -1.42
C ALA A 320 19.69 8.30 -2.00
N GLU A 321 19.36 9.46 -2.57
CA GLU A 321 20.35 10.40 -3.13
C GLU A 321 21.30 10.92 -2.04
N ALA A 322 20.79 11.31 -0.86
CA ALA A 322 21.61 11.76 0.27
C ALA A 322 22.57 10.68 0.80
N ARG A 323 22.28 9.41 0.52
CA ARG A 323 23.14 8.24 0.84
C ARG A 323 24.02 7.79 -0.33
N GLY A 324 24.01 8.52 -1.45
CA GLY A 324 24.77 8.18 -2.66
C GLY A 324 24.28 6.92 -3.38
N MET A 325 22.98 6.60 -3.24
CA MET A 325 22.34 5.45 -3.89
C MET A 325 21.46 5.89 -5.06
N ASP A 326 21.30 4.99 -6.05
CA ASP A 326 20.39 5.18 -7.19
C ASP A 326 19.04 4.51 -6.88
N PRO A 327 17.97 5.28 -6.61
CA PRO A 327 16.64 4.72 -6.34
C PRO A 327 16.00 4.03 -7.56
N ASP A 328 16.49 4.27 -8.79
CA ASP A 328 15.97 3.66 -10.00
C ASP A 328 16.50 2.25 -10.25
N GLN A 329 17.70 1.97 -9.73
CA GLN A 329 18.41 0.70 -9.89
C GLN A 329 18.96 0.17 -8.55
N PRO A 330 18.07 -0.24 -7.62
CA PRO A 330 18.46 -0.96 -6.42
C PRO A 330 19.38 -2.16 -6.71
N ARG A 331 20.39 -2.35 -5.86
CA ARG A 331 21.31 -3.50 -5.99
C ARG A 331 20.53 -4.81 -5.87
N HIS A 332 20.82 -5.75 -6.77
CA HIS A 332 20.28 -7.12 -6.77
C HIS A 332 18.75 -7.26 -6.98
N LEU A 333 18.05 -6.21 -7.42
CA LEU A 333 16.62 -6.27 -7.70
C LEU A 333 16.32 -6.10 -9.18
N SER A 334 15.36 -6.88 -9.67
CA SER A 334 14.80 -6.77 -11.01
C SER A 334 13.32 -6.40 -10.91
N LYS A 335 12.87 -5.50 -11.78
CA LYS A 335 11.49 -4.97 -11.77
C LYS A 335 10.38 -6.03 -11.86
N VAL A 336 10.61 -7.14 -12.56
CA VAL A 336 9.66 -8.27 -12.59
C VAL A 336 10.34 -9.50 -12.02
N THR A 337 9.97 -9.86 -10.79
CA THR A 337 10.42 -11.11 -10.18
C THR A 337 9.68 -12.28 -10.79
N ARG A 338 10.39 -13.13 -11.55
CA ARG A 338 9.90 -14.43 -12.00
C ARG A 338 10.30 -15.46 -10.95
N THR A 339 9.34 -15.95 -10.18
CA THR A 339 9.55 -17.12 -9.31
C THR A 339 9.22 -18.38 -10.09
N HIS A 340 10.07 -19.40 -9.93
CA HIS A 340 9.90 -20.72 -10.51
C HIS A 340 9.33 -21.67 -9.46
#